data_AF-A0A6C0KLI9-F1
#
_entry.id   AF-A0A6C0KLI9-F1
#
_cell.length_a   1.000
_cell.length_b   1.000
_cell.length_c   1.000
_cell.angle_alpha   90.00
_cell.angle_beta   90.00
_cell.angle_gamma   90.00
#
_symmetry.space_group_name_H-M   'P 1'
#
loop_
_entity.id
_entity.type
_entity.pdbx_description
1 polymer ?
#
loop_
_entity_poly.entity_id
_entity_poly.type
_entity_poly.pdbx_seq_one_letter_code
_entity_poly.pdbx_strand_id
1 'polypeptide(L)' 'MAKRSSTRKSNKKSKKGTRKLSPALKAWNEKVMKVFREKRKTNPNFKLMDAMREAKKMK' A
#
# COMPACT_ATOMS: atom_id res chain seq x y z
N MET A 1 40.49 1.51 -33.69
CA MET A 1 40.19 0.67 -32.50
C MET A 1 39.58 1.53 -31.40
N ALA A 2 38.49 1.07 -30.79
CA ALA A 2 37.64 1.80 -29.86
C ALA A 2 38.14 1.75 -28.40
N LYS A 3 37.74 2.72 -27.56
CA LYS A 3 37.48 2.52 -26.12
C LYS A 3 36.30 3.38 -25.67
N ARG A 4 35.07 2.86 -25.80
CA ARG A 4 33.88 3.45 -25.14
C ARG A 4 33.83 2.93 -23.70
N SER A 5 33.99 3.80 -22.72
CA SER A 5 33.86 3.44 -21.30
C SER A 5 32.38 3.17 -20.98
N SER A 6 32.05 1.90 -20.81
CA SER A 6 30.73 1.46 -20.35
C SER A 6 30.59 1.79 -18.86
N THR A 7 29.93 2.91 -18.54
CA THR A 7 29.53 3.22 -17.17
C THR A 7 28.33 2.34 -16.80
N ARG A 8 28.60 1.22 -16.12
CA ARG A 8 27.56 0.32 -15.60
C ARG A 8 26.68 1.08 -14.62
N LYS A 9 25.41 1.30 -14.96
CA LYS A 9 24.39 1.86 -14.08
C LYS A 9 24.19 0.90 -12.90
N SER A 10 24.56 1.33 -11.70
CA SER A 10 24.48 0.49 -10.50
C SER A 10 23.01 0.19 -10.19
N ASN A 11 22.64 -1.10 -10.28
CA ASN A 11 21.29 -1.55 -9.98
C ASN A 11 21.12 -1.58 -8.46
N LYS A 12 20.61 -0.48 -7.88
CA LYS A 12 20.42 -0.31 -6.43
C LYS A 12 19.35 -1.29 -5.95
N LYS A 13 19.74 -2.48 -5.49
CA LYS A 13 18.83 -3.45 -4.87
C LYS A 13 18.10 -2.76 -3.71
N SER A 14 16.79 -2.61 -3.82
CA SER A 14 15.96 -2.17 -2.70
C SER A 14 16.10 -3.20 -1.58
N LYS A 15 16.64 -2.77 -0.43
CA LYS A 15 16.69 -3.62 0.77
C LYS A 15 15.25 -4.03 1.07
N LYS A 16 14.94 -5.33 0.91
CA LYS A 16 13.69 -5.96 1.38
C LYS A 16 13.71 -6.03 2.91
N GLY A 17 13.77 -4.87 3.57
CA GLY A 17 13.54 -4.78 5.00
C GLY A 17 12.04 -4.77 5.25
N THR A 18 11.53 -5.73 6.02
CA THR A 18 10.16 -5.74 6.52
C THR A 18 9.99 -4.62 7.55
N ARG A 19 9.93 -3.37 7.09
CA ARG A 19 9.61 -2.24 7.95
C ARG A 19 8.21 -2.47 8.52
N LYS A 20 8.13 -2.64 9.84
CA LYS A 20 6.85 -2.69 10.55
C LYS A 20 6.13 -1.35 10.30
N LEU A 21 4.86 -1.42 9.93
CA LEU A 21 4.03 -0.22 9.76
C LEU A 21 3.98 0.54 11.09
N SER A 22 3.95 1.87 11.04
CA SER A 22 3.76 2.67 12.24
C SER A 22 2.42 2.35 12.91
N PRO A 23 2.29 2.48 14.24
CA PRO A 23 1.05 2.17 14.95
C PRO A 23 -0.17 2.93 14.39
N ALA A 24 -0.01 4.21 14.05
CA ALA A 24 -1.07 5.03 13.46
C ALA A 24 -1.54 4.48 12.10
N LEU A 25 -0.61 4.04 11.24
CA LEU A 25 -0.94 3.48 9.93
C LEU A 25 -1.63 2.12 10.07
N LYS A 26 -1.27 1.34 11.09
CA LYS A 26 -1.93 0.07 11.40
C LYS A 26 -3.37 0.28 11.84
N ALA A 27 -3.63 1.23 12.75
CA ALA A 27 -4.98 1.58 13.20
C ALA A 27 -5.86 2.08 12.04
N TRP A 28 -5.29 2.89 11.15
CA TRP A 28 -5.99 3.32 9.92
C TRP A 28 -6.35 2.14 9.02
N ASN A 29 -5.40 1.22 8.79
CA ASN A 29 -5.64 0.03 7.97
C ASN A 29 -6.74 -0.87 8.57
N GLU A 30 -6.71 -1.07 9.88
CA GLU A 30 -7.74 -1.84 10.58
C GLU A 30 -9.14 -1.20 10.43
N LYS A 31 -9.23 0.12 10.54
CA LYS A 31 -10.49 0.87 10.31
C LYS A 31 -11.01 0.68 8.88
N VAL A 32 -10.15 0.86 7.87
CA VAL A 32 -10.51 0.69 6.46
C VAL A 32 -10.96 -0.76 6.19
N MET A 33 -10.22 -1.74 6.71
CA MET A 33 -10.52 -3.15 6.50
C MET A 33 -11.82 -3.59 7.21
N LYS A 34 -12.16 -2.98 8.34
CA LYS A 34 -13.45 -3.21 9.01
C LYS A 34 -14.61 -2.79 8.10
N VAL A 35 -14.59 -1.55 7.60
CA VAL A 35 -15.61 -1.02 6.67
C VAL A 35 -15.68 -1.87 5.40
N PHE A 36 -14.53 -2.21 4.82
CA PHE A 36 -14.47 -3.04 3.62
C PHE A 36 -15.11 -4.41 3.83
N ARG A 37 -14.80 -5.09 4.93
CA ARG A 37 -15.36 -6.42 5.23
C ARG A 37 -16.86 -6.36 5.47
N GLU A 38 -17.34 -5.36 6.20
CA GLU A 38 -18.77 -5.18 6.49
C GLU A 38 -19.56 -4.91 5.20
N LYS A 39 -19.08 -4.00 4.36
CA LYS A 39 -19.74 -3.63 3.10
C LYS A 39 -19.62 -4.69 2.01
N ARG A 40 -18.53 -5.46 2.00
CA ARG A 40 -18.34 -6.52 1.00
C ARG A 40 -19.17 -7.77 1.29
N LYS A 41 -19.62 -7.97 2.54
CA LYS A 41 -20.60 -9.01 2.88
C LYS A 41 -21.94 -8.77 2.19
N THR A 42 -22.35 -7.51 2.05
CA THR A 42 -23.62 -7.14 1.42
C THR A 42 -23.46 -6.88 -0.08
N ASN A 43 -22.35 -6.26 -0.49
CA ASN A 43 -22.07 -5.91 -1.88
C ASN A 43 -20.71 -6.50 -2.31
N PRO A 44 -20.67 -7.64 -3.03
CA PRO A 44 -19.41 -8.29 -3.43
C PRO A 44 -18.48 -7.41 -4.27
N ASN A 45 -19.05 -6.45 -5.00
CA ASN A 45 -18.36 -5.48 -5.86
C ASN A 45 -17.84 -4.24 -5.11
N PHE A 46 -18.03 -4.14 -3.80
CA PHE A 46 -17.54 -3.02 -3.01
C PHE A 46 -16.00 -2.97 -3.06
N LYS A 47 -15.43 -1.82 -3.43
CA LYS A 47 -13.97 -1.67 -3.65
C LYS A 47 -13.28 -1.11 -2.41
N LEU A 48 -11.98 -1.40 -2.31
CA LEU A 48 -11.14 -0.88 -1.23
C LEU A 48 -11.07 0.66 -1.23
N MET A 49 -11.10 1.29 -2.41
CA MET A 49 -11.13 2.75 -2.52
C MET A 49 -12.40 3.36 -1.91
N ASP A 50 -13.53 2.70 -2.07
CA ASP A 50 -14.80 3.16 -1.48
C ASP A 50 -14.76 3.02 0.04
N ALA A 51 -14.19 1.92 0.54
CA ALA A 51 -13.95 1.72 1.97
C ALA A 51 -13.04 2.80 2.56
N MET A 52 -11.97 3.20 1.86
CA MET A 52 -11.09 4.30 2.26
C MET A 52 -11.85 5.63 2.35
N ARG A 53 -12.72 5.91 1.38
CA ARG A 53 -13.53 7.14 1.34
C ARG A 53 -14.56 7.17 2.47
N GLU A 54 -15.20 6.05 2.77
CA GLU A 54 -16.12 5.92 3.92
C GLU A 54 -15.39 6.03 5.26
N ALA A 55 -14.27 5.33 5.42
CA ALA A 55 -13.48 5.35 6.66
C ALA A 55 -12.93 6.75 6.98
N LYS A 56 -12.69 7.59 5.96
CA LYS A 56 -12.28 9.00 6.13
C LYS A 56 -13.43 9.89 6.62
N LYS A 57 -14.68 9.55 6.28
CA LYS A 57 -15.87 10.30 6.69
C LYS A 57 -16.31 9.97 8.12
N MET A 58 -16.03 8.75 8.59
CA MET A 58 -16.24 8.38 9.99
C MET A 58 -15.23 9.14 10.85
N LYS A 59 -15.64 10.26 11.46
CA LYS A 59 -14.83 11.01 12.42
C LYS A 59 -14.77 10.28 13.74
#